data_AF-A0A954G179-F1
#
_entry.id   AF-A0A954G179-F1
#
_cell.length_a   1.000
_cell.length_b   1.000
_cell.length_c   1.000
_cell.angle_alpha   90.00
_cell.angle_beta   90.00
_cell.angle_gamma   90.00
#
_symmetry.space_group_name_H-M   'P 1'
#
loop_
_entity.id
_entity.type
_entity.pdbx_description
1 polymer ?
#
loop_
_entity_poly.entity_id
_entity_poly.type
_entity_poly.pdbx_seq_one_letter_code
_entity_poly.pdbx_strand_id
1 'polypeptide(L)'
;MTHKHRSWHFYLLVMTFSVMILGYLLWTFTPIKNEVRAVIISELQPYLGESLLINDFSIGWNSVSFYRVRAADENNTFSLDLEEIRVGVNFLKVFRNGPSPTGLIESVTVVKPHLSLY
;
A
#
# COMPACT_ATOMS: atom_id res chain seq x y z
N MET A 1 39.23 -30.35 -22.98
CA MET A 1 39.03 -29.02 -22.33
C MET A 1 37.64 -28.49 -22.68
N THR A 2 36.59 -28.92 -21.98
CA THR A 2 35.21 -28.46 -22.27
C THR A 2 34.33 -28.53 -21.02
N HIS A 3 34.57 -27.64 -20.05
CA HIS A 3 33.66 -27.45 -18.89
C HIS A 3 33.24 -25.99 -18.70
N LYS A 4 33.37 -25.13 -19.72
CA LYS A 4 33.10 -23.69 -19.59
C LYS A 4 31.66 -23.27 -19.88
N HIS A 5 30.82 -24.16 -20.42
CA HIS A 5 29.52 -23.76 -20.98
C HIS A 5 28.31 -23.90 -20.03
N ARG A 6 28.48 -24.54 -18.86
CA ARG A 6 27.37 -24.87 -17.94
C ARG A 6 27.23 -23.90 -16.76
N SER A 7 28.23 -23.06 -16.49
CA SER A 7 28.24 -22.16 -15.33
C SER A 7 27.43 -20.87 -15.53
N TRP A 8 27.21 -20.42 -16.78
CA TRP A 8 26.44 -19.19 -17.05
C TRP A 8 25.03 -19.28 -16.45
N HIS A 9 24.31 -20.38 -16.70
CA HIS A 9 22.94 -20.56 -16.21
C HIS A 9 22.85 -20.48 -14.68
N PHE A 10 23.90 -20.96 -13.99
CA PHE A 10 24.00 -20.86 -12.53
C PHE A 10 24.17 -19.41 -12.08
N TYR A 11 25.03 -18.63 -12.74
CA TYR A 11 25.19 -17.20 -12.42
C TYR A 11 23.89 -16.42 -12.66
N LEU A 12 23.19 -16.70 -13.76
CA LEU A 12 21.93 -16.05 -14.09
C LEU A 12 20.87 -16.35 -13.02
N LEU A 13 20.74 -17.62 -12.62
CA LEU A 13 19.81 -18.04 -11.58
C LEU A 13 20.13 -17.39 -10.22
N VAL A 14 21.40 -17.39 -9.81
CA VAL A 14 21.83 -16.74 -8.57
C VAL A 14 21.54 -15.24 -8.62
N MET A 15 21.83 -14.57 -9.74
CA MET A 15 21.57 -13.15 -9.90
C MET A 15 20.07 -12.83 -9.80
N THR A 16 19.20 -13.62 -10.44
CA THR A 16 17.74 -13.44 -10.34
C THR A 16 17.24 -13.64 -8.91
N PHE A 17 17.69 -14.69 -8.23
CA PHE A 17 17.33 -14.92 -6.83
C PHE A 17 17.82 -13.80 -5.91
N SER A 18 19.05 -13.33 -6.09
CA SER A 18 19.60 -12.22 -5.32
C SER A 18 18.77 -10.94 -5.51
N VAL A 19 18.35 -10.63 -6.74
CA VAL A 19 17.49 -9.47 -7.02
C VAL A 19 16.11 -9.62 -6.37
N MET A 20 15.49 -10.80 -6.43
CA MET A 20 14.19 -11.04 -5.78
C MET A 20 14.29 -10.90 -4.25
N ILE A 21 15.35 -11.45 -3.65
CA ILE A 21 15.59 -11.37 -2.21
C ILE A 21 15.86 -9.92 -1.80
N LEU A 22 16.71 -9.19 -2.53
CA LEU A 22 16.97 -7.76 -2.29
C LEU A 22 15.70 -6.93 -2.45
N GLY A 23 14.89 -7.18 -3.47
CA GLY A 23 13.61 -6.52 -3.67
C GLY A 23 12.65 -6.76 -2.51
N TYR A 24 12.56 -8.01 -2.03
CA TYR A 24 11.73 -8.35 -0.87
C TYR A 24 12.23 -7.71 0.44
N LEU A 25 13.55 -7.72 0.66
CA LEU A 25 14.17 -7.09 1.83
C LEU A 25 13.99 -5.58 1.80
N LEU A 26 14.23 -4.92 0.66
CA LEU A 26 13.96 -3.50 0.51
C LEU A 26 12.48 -3.21 0.74
N TRP A 27 11.56 -3.97 0.17
CA TRP A 27 10.13 -3.77 0.41
C TRP A 27 9.74 -3.92 1.88
N THR A 28 10.33 -4.90 2.58
CA THR A 28 9.98 -5.22 3.97
C THR A 28 10.65 -4.27 4.97
N PHE A 29 11.89 -3.86 4.72
CA PHE A 29 12.72 -3.12 5.68
C PHE A 29 12.91 -1.64 5.33
N THR A 30 12.52 -1.18 4.15
CA THR A 30 12.66 0.24 3.84
C THR A 30 11.57 1.04 4.56
N PRO A 31 11.92 2.12 5.29
CA PRO A 31 10.96 2.99 5.98
C PRO A 31 10.01 3.74 5.05
N ILE A 32 10.06 3.51 3.74
CA ILE A 32 9.08 3.96 2.74
C ILE A 32 7.65 3.69 3.24
N LYS A 33 7.43 2.56 3.94
CA LYS A 33 6.13 2.29 4.55
C LYS A 33 5.65 3.46 5.42
N ASN A 34 6.50 3.94 6.31
CA ASN A 34 6.16 5.01 7.25
C ASN A 34 5.98 6.37 6.56
N GLU A 35 6.80 6.67 5.55
CA GLU A 35 6.66 7.91 4.78
C GLU A 35 5.35 7.95 3.97
N VAL A 36 5.03 6.84 3.30
CA VAL A 36 3.77 6.71 2.56
C VAL A 36 2.57 6.83 3.51
N ARG A 37 2.64 6.22 4.70
CA ARG A 37 1.61 6.39 5.74
C ARG A 37 1.47 7.84 6.16
N ALA A 38 2.58 8.55 6.39
CA ALA A 38 2.55 9.95 6.81
C ALA A 38 1.90 10.85 5.74
N VAL A 39 2.26 10.67 4.47
CA VAL A 39 1.69 11.43 3.33
C VAL A 39 0.19 11.15 3.19
N ILE A 40 -0.21 9.88 3.29
CA ILE A 40 -1.62 9.50 3.18
C ILE A 40 -2.45 10.06 4.35
N ILE A 41 -1.92 10.01 5.57
CA ILE A 41 -2.57 10.62 6.73
C ILE A 41 -2.71 12.14 6.51
N SER A 42 -1.66 12.83 6.05
CA SER A 42 -1.74 14.29 5.84
C SER A 42 -2.75 14.71 4.78
N GLU A 43 -2.94 13.90 3.73
CA GLU A 43 -3.93 14.18 2.68
C GLU A 43 -5.36 13.84 3.13
N LEU A 44 -5.53 12.85 4.00
CA LEU A 44 -6.85 12.40 4.48
C LEU A 44 -7.34 13.17 5.73
N GLN A 45 -6.42 13.67 6.55
CA GLN A 45 -6.70 14.46 7.75
C GLN A 45 -7.70 15.62 7.50
N PRO A 46 -7.60 16.45 6.44
CA PRO A 46 -8.56 17.53 6.21
C PRO A 46 -10.00 17.04 5.91
N TYR A 47 -10.19 15.78 5.50
CA TYR A 47 -11.51 15.25 5.15
C TYR A 47 -12.13 14.41 6.27
N LEU A 48 -11.32 13.85 7.16
CA LEU A 48 -11.75 12.88 8.18
C LEU A 48 -11.61 13.40 9.63
N GLY A 49 -11.12 14.63 9.80
CA GLY A 49 -10.96 15.28 11.10
C GLY A 49 -9.60 15.00 11.77
N GLU A 50 -9.36 15.62 12.91
CA GLU A 50 -8.06 15.58 13.60
C GLU A 50 -7.68 14.20 14.18
N SER A 51 -8.64 13.29 14.33
CA SER A 51 -8.45 12.01 15.02
C SER A 51 -8.37 10.80 14.08
N LEU A 52 -7.78 10.98 12.89
CA LEU A 52 -7.51 9.88 11.97
C LEU A 52 -6.39 8.97 12.50
N LEU A 53 -6.74 7.73 12.86
CA LEU A 53 -5.81 6.68 13.24
C LEU A 53 -5.85 5.54 12.22
N ILE A 54 -4.80 5.44 11.41
CA ILE A 54 -4.56 4.28 10.53
C ILE A 54 -3.50 3.41 11.19
N ASN A 55 -3.80 2.17 11.58
CA ASN A 55 -2.83 1.34 12.31
C ASN A 55 -1.80 0.67 11.40
N ASP A 56 -2.25 0.15 10.26
CA ASP A 56 -1.37 -0.54 9.32
C ASP A 56 -1.88 -0.32 7.89
N PHE A 57 -1.00 -0.54 6.92
CA PHE A 57 -1.37 -0.58 5.53
C PHE A 57 -0.54 -1.62 4.78
N SER A 58 -1.11 -2.14 3.70
CA SER A 58 -0.48 -3.13 2.83
C SER A 58 -0.65 -2.69 1.39
N ILE A 59 0.46 -2.58 0.67
CA ILE A 59 0.44 -2.40 -0.77
C ILE A 59 0.58 -3.79 -1.39
N GLY A 60 -0.53 -4.29 -1.92
CA GLY A 60 -0.58 -5.49 -2.76
C GLY A 60 -0.42 -5.12 -4.24
N TRP A 61 -0.35 -6.16 -5.08
CA TRP A 61 -0.07 -6.02 -6.51
C TRP A 61 -1.06 -5.11 -7.26
N ASN A 62 -2.35 -5.12 -6.90
CA ASN A 62 -3.40 -4.30 -7.52
C ASN A 62 -4.26 -3.57 -6.47
N SER A 63 -3.78 -3.44 -5.24
CA SER A 63 -4.58 -2.78 -4.19
C SER A 63 -3.73 -2.28 -3.05
N VAL A 64 -4.06 -1.10 -2.54
CA VAL A 64 -3.58 -0.60 -1.26
C VAL A 64 -4.67 -0.84 -0.22
N SER A 65 -4.38 -1.55 0.85
CA SER A 65 -5.32 -1.85 1.94
C SER A 65 -4.86 -1.12 3.19
N PHE A 66 -5.76 -0.40 3.86
CA PHE A 66 -5.54 0.26 5.13
C PHE A 66 -6.36 -0.47 6.19
N TYR A 67 -5.74 -0.84 7.30
CA TYR A 67 -6.39 -1.64 8.34
C TYR A 67 -6.61 -0.83 9.61
N ARG A 68 -7.75 -1.10 10.25
CA ARG A 68 -8.19 -0.49 11.51
C ARG A 68 -8.09 1.03 11.44
N VAL A 69 -8.85 1.61 10.51
CA VAL A 69 -8.94 3.05 10.31
C VAL A 69 -10.02 3.57 11.24
N ARG A 70 -9.64 4.38 12.22
CA ARG A 70 -10.58 5.11 13.06
C ARG A 70 -10.56 6.59 12.71
N ALA A 71 -11.74 7.19 12.66
CA ALA A 71 -11.93 8.63 12.59
C ALA A 71 -13.00 9.00 13.61
N ALA A 72 -12.76 10.04 14.40
CA ALA A 72 -13.75 10.63 15.29
C ALA A 72 -13.86 12.13 15.01
N ASP A 73 -15.06 12.66 15.24
CA ASP A 73 -15.29 14.10 15.17
C ASP A 73 -14.51 14.84 16.25
N GLU A 74 -14.19 16.11 16.00
CA GLU A 74 -13.53 16.99 16.98
C GLU A 74 -14.36 17.10 18.27
N ASN A 75 -15.69 17.06 18.13
CA ASN A 75 -16.63 17.11 19.27
C ASN A 75 -16.94 15.73 19.88
N ASN A 76 -16.28 14.65 19.43
CA ASN A 76 -16.58 13.26 19.81
C ASN A 76 -18.06 12.84 19.66
N THR A 77 -18.83 13.54 18.83
CA THR A 77 -20.25 13.25 18.59
C THR A 77 -20.45 11.95 17.81
N PHE A 78 -19.47 11.58 16.98
CA PHE A 78 -19.45 10.30 16.30
C PHE A 78 -18.04 9.73 16.22
N SER A 79 -17.98 8.40 16.13
CA SER A 79 -16.77 7.65 15.82
C SER A 79 -17.07 6.65 14.71
N LEU A 80 -16.19 6.63 13.71
CA LEU A 80 -16.19 5.70 12.60
C LEU A 80 -15.00 4.75 12.79
N ASP A 81 -15.27 3.47 13.03
CA ASP A 81 -14.27 2.41 13.04
C ASP A 81 -14.45 1.54 11.78
N LEU A 82 -13.39 1.49 10.97
CA LEU A 82 -13.34 0.72 9.73
C LEU A 82 -12.29 -0.37 9.89
N GLU A 83 -12.70 -1.63 9.73
CA GLU A 83 -11.77 -2.76 9.82
C GLU A 83 -10.74 -2.71 8.68
N GLU A 84 -11.18 -2.44 7.46
CA GLU A 84 -10.33 -2.31 6.28
C GLU A 84 -10.89 -1.32 5.25
N ILE A 85 -10.02 -0.47 4.69
CA ILE A 85 -10.28 0.30 3.47
C ILE A 85 -9.36 -0.24 2.39
N ARG A 86 -9.92 -0.79 1.31
CA ARG A 86 -9.15 -1.29 0.17
C ARG A 86 -9.32 -0.38 -1.04
N VAL A 87 -8.24 0.26 -1.44
CA VAL A 87 -8.13 1.05 -2.67
C VAL A 87 -7.55 0.16 -3.75
N GLY A 88 -8.38 -0.31 -4.67
CA GLY A 88 -7.95 -1.03 -5.87
C GLY A 88 -7.18 -0.08 -6.78
N VAL A 89 -5.97 -0.48 -7.17
CA VAL A 89 -5.09 0.28 -8.07
C VAL A 89 -4.81 -0.54 -9.32
N ASN A 90 -4.93 0.10 -10.48
CA ASN A 90 -4.71 -0.55 -11.77
C ASN A 90 -3.43 -0.02 -12.42
N PHE A 91 -2.29 -0.63 -12.06
CA PHE A 91 -0.98 -0.23 -12.58
C PHE A 91 -0.86 -0.36 -14.10
N LEU A 92 -1.61 -1.30 -14.72
CA LEU A 92 -1.66 -1.45 -16.19
C LEU A 92 -2.20 -0.19 -16.88
N LYS A 93 -3.15 0.53 -16.25
CA LYS A 93 -3.67 1.79 -16.79
C LYS A 93 -2.62 2.91 -16.78
N VAL A 94 -1.70 2.91 -15.82
CA VAL A 94 -0.60 3.91 -15.76
C VAL A 94 0.43 3.70 -16.85
N PHE A 95 0.81 2.46 -17.12
CA PHE A 95 1.74 2.16 -18.21
C PHE A 95 1.19 2.55 -19.58
N ARG A 96 -0.15 2.52 -19.75
CA ARG A 96 -0.80 2.83 -21.03
C ARG A 96 -1.18 4.30 -21.19
N ASN A 97 -1.62 4.96 -20.12
CA ASN A 97 -2.20 6.31 -20.18
C ASN A 97 -1.32 7.40 -19.54
N GLY A 98 -0.12 7.04 -19.08
CA GLY A 98 0.78 7.95 -18.37
C GLY A 98 0.48 8.08 -16.87
N PRO A 99 1.35 8.77 -16.11
CA PRO A 99 1.19 8.96 -14.67
C PRO A 99 0.08 9.97 -14.37
N SER A 100 -1.17 9.49 -14.34
CA SER A 100 -2.31 10.24 -13.82
C SER A 100 -2.66 9.73 -12.41
N PRO A 101 -2.57 10.56 -11.35
CA PRO A 101 -2.90 10.17 -9.98
C PRO A 101 -4.35 9.69 -9.82
N THR A 102 -5.27 10.27 -10.57
CA THR A 102 -6.70 9.95 -10.55
C THR A 102 -7.06 8.73 -11.40
N GLY A 103 -6.30 8.45 -12.46
CA GLY A 103 -6.50 7.26 -13.31
C GLY A 103 -6.03 5.94 -12.69
N LEU A 104 -5.33 6.02 -11.56
CA LEU A 104 -4.78 4.89 -10.81
C LEU A 104 -5.83 4.16 -9.97
N ILE A 105 -6.78 4.91 -9.41
CA ILE A 105 -7.77 4.39 -8.46
C ILE A 105 -8.93 3.77 -9.24
N GLU A 106 -9.07 2.45 -9.13
CA GLU A 106 -10.13 1.69 -9.80
C GLU A 106 -11.37 1.51 -8.92
N SER A 107 -11.17 1.31 -7.62
CA SER A 107 -12.26 1.08 -6.68
C SER A 107 -11.84 1.42 -5.25
N VAL A 108 -12.78 1.90 -4.44
CA VAL A 108 -12.60 2.02 -2.99
C VAL A 108 -13.62 1.11 -2.34
N THR A 109 -13.16 0.10 -1.60
CA THR A 109 -13.99 -0.84 -0.85
C THR A 109 -13.80 -0.59 0.63
N VAL A 110 -14.91 -0.41 1.35
CA VAL A 110 -14.91 -0.24 2.81
C VAL A 110 -15.49 -1.50 3.43
N VAL A 111 -14.74 -2.15 4.31
CA VAL A 111 -15.11 -3.42 4.93
C VAL A 111 -15.54 -3.19 6.37
N LYS A 112 -16.77 -3.64 6.69
CA LYS A 112 -17.38 -3.61 8.02
C LYS A 112 -17.31 -2.23 8.70
N PRO A 113 -17.90 -1.18 8.10
CA PRO A 113 -17.97 0.11 8.75
C PRO A 113 -18.82 0.05 10.01
N HIS A 114 -18.24 0.40 11.15
CA HIS A 114 -18.96 0.60 12.41
C HIS A 114 -19.02 2.09 12.72
N LEU A 115 -20.22 2.65 12.64
CA LEU A 115 -20.48 4.02 13.06
C LEU A 115 -21.11 3.98 14.46
N SER A 116 -20.48 4.65 15.43
CA SER A 116 -21.05 4.86 16.77
C SER A 116 -21.32 6.34 16.94
N LEU A 117 -22.57 6.69 17.29
CA LEU A 117 -23.00 8.04 17.63
C LEU A 117 -23.07 8.13 19.16
N TYR A 118 -22.53 9.21 19.73
CA TYR A 118 -22.53 9.47 21.18
C TYR A 118 -23.48 10.61 21.53
#